data_AF-A0A8I1DPT7-F1
#
_entry.id   AF-A0A8I1DPT7-F1
#
_cell.length_a   1.000
_cell.length_b   1.000
_cell.length_c   1.000
_cell.angle_alpha   90.00
_cell.angle_beta   90.00
_cell.angle_gamma   90.00
#
_symmetry.space_group_name_H-M   'P 1'
#
loop_
_entity.id
_entity.type
_entity.pdbx_description
1 polymer ?
#
loop_
_entity_poly.entity_id
_entity_poly.type
_entity_poly.pdbx_seq_one_letter_code
_entity_poly.pdbx_strand_id
1 'polypeptide(L)'
;MIELAAGELPPLPELAAGLRPQGHAIQARIYAEDPGRQFQPSPGLLTDVFFPPADGAALRIDRWVEAGCEVPPFFDPMLAKAIAWRPSRDEAIAGLAQALAETRLYGVKTNRVYLQQILGFAPFTEGEPWTRCLEQLRYRAATVEVLSAGTQTSVQDYPGRLGYWAVGVPPSGPMDDRALRLGNRLLGNAEGAAALEITLNGPTLKFNTDVQAVVCGAPLAVTLDGVDQPLDCVLTIPAGATLKLGPISGAGVR
;
A
#
# COMPACT_ATOMS: atom_id res chain seq x y z
N MET A 1 -10.38 -13.24 -32.94
CA MET A 1 -11.65 -12.45 -32.98
C MET A 1 -11.71 -11.55 -34.20
N ILE A 2 -10.70 -10.71 -34.45
CA ILE A 2 -10.65 -9.87 -35.66
C ILE A 2 -10.64 -10.73 -36.93
N GLU A 3 -9.75 -11.73 -37.04
CA GLU A 3 -9.70 -12.68 -38.17
C GLU A 3 -11.03 -13.45 -38.35
N LEU A 4 -11.69 -13.81 -37.25
CA LEU A 4 -13.01 -14.46 -37.31
C LEU A 4 -14.05 -13.53 -37.95
N ALA A 5 -14.07 -12.27 -37.52
CA ALA A 5 -14.99 -11.25 -38.05
C ALA A 5 -14.68 -10.90 -39.51
N ALA A 6 -13.42 -11.01 -39.92
CA ALA A 6 -12.98 -10.86 -41.30
C ALA A 6 -13.26 -12.10 -42.17
N GLY A 7 -13.68 -13.22 -41.58
CA GLY A 7 -13.92 -14.47 -42.30
C GLY A 7 -12.65 -15.22 -42.73
N GLU A 8 -11.52 -14.94 -42.07
CA GLU A 8 -10.20 -15.47 -42.44
C GLU A 8 -9.79 -16.71 -41.63
N LEU A 9 -10.55 -17.06 -40.59
CA LEU A 9 -10.22 -18.21 -39.75
C LEU A 9 -10.63 -19.55 -40.39
N PRO A 10 -9.80 -20.60 -40.23
CA PRO A 10 -10.19 -21.97 -40.55
C PRO A 10 -11.42 -22.45 -39.76
N PRO A 11 -12.11 -23.50 -40.23
CA PRO A 11 -13.17 -24.16 -39.48
C PRO A 11 -12.75 -24.53 -38.05
N LEU A 12 -13.69 -24.39 -37.11
CA LEU A 12 -13.43 -24.65 -35.69
C LEU A 12 -12.80 -26.02 -35.39
N PRO A 13 -13.18 -27.14 -36.04
CA PRO A 13 -12.53 -28.44 -35.79
C PRO A 13 -11.03 -28.45 -36.08
N GLU A 14 -10.59 -27.71 -37.11
CA GLU A 14 -9.16 -27.62 -37.47
C GLU A 14 -8.38 -26.82 -36.43
N LEU A 15 -8.94 -25.70 -35.97
CA LEU A 15 -8.35 -24.89 -34.90
C LEU A 15 -8.27 -25.67 -33.58
N ALA A 16 -9.35 -26.38 -33.22
CA ALA A 16 -9.42 -27.13 -31.96
C ALA A 16 -8.43 -28.31 -31.90
N ALA A 17 -8.14 -28.95 -33.04
CA ALA A 17 -7.25 -30.12 -33.09
C ALA A 17 -5.82 -29.83 -32.61
N GLY A 18 -5.35 -28.59 -32.72
CA GLY A 18 -4.01 -28.17 -32.30
C GLY A 18 -3.91 -27.64 -30.86
N LEU A 19 -5.03 -27.37 -30.19
CA LEU A 19 -5.03 -26.72 -28.87
C LEU A 19 -4.61 -27.70 -27.77
N ARG A 20 -3.47 -27.41 -27.13
CA ARG A 20 -2.98 -28.14 -25.97
C ARG A 20 -2.69 -27.14 -24.85
N PRO A 21 -3.48 -27.15 -23.75
CA PRO A 21 -3.14 -26.36 -22.57
C PRO A 21 -1.76 -26.77 -22.04
N GLN A 22 -0.92 -25.79 -21.74
CA GLN A 22 0.42 -25.99 -21.23
C GLN A 22 0.64 -25.07 -20.02
N GLY A 23 1.09 -25.65 -18.91
CA GLY A 23 1.31 -24.92 -17.65
C GLY A 23 0.04 -24.34 -17.04
N HIS A 24 0.23 -23.33 -16.22
CA HIS A 24 -0.81 -22.64 -15.45
C HIS A 24 -0.66 -21.14 -15.58
N ALA A 25 -1.76 -20.43 -15.83
CA ALA A 25 -1.82 -18.98 -15.83
C ALA A 25 -2.78 -18.47 -14.75
N ILE A 26 -2.37 -17.45 -14.00
CA ILE A 26 -3.17 -16.80 -12.97
C ILE A 26 -3.17 -15.30 -13.22
N GLN A 27 -4.34 -14.67 -13.11
CA GLN A 27 -4.52 -13.23 -13.27
C GLN A 27 -4.98 -12.58 -11.96
N ALA A 28 -4.32 -11.51 -11.56
CA ALA A 28 -4.79 -10.57 -10.55
C ALA A 28 -5.24 -9.26 -11.20
N ARG A 29 -6.39 -8.72 -10.76
CA ARG A 29 -6.90 -7.41 -11.19
C ARG A 29 -6.60 -6.38 -10.11
N ILE A 30 -5.71 -5.44 -10.44
CA ILE A 30 -5.28 -4.38 -9.55
C ILE A 30 -6.25 -3.22 -9.71
N TYR A 31 -6.88 -2.84 -8.61
CA TYR A 31 -7.90 -1.80 -8.53
C TYR A 31 -7.44 -0.64 -7.65
N ALA A 32 -7.88 0.58 -8.00
CA ALA A 32 -7.78 1.77 -7.17
C ALA A 32 -8.88 1.76 -6.09
N GLU A 33 -8.72 0.92 -5.08
CA GLU A 33 -9.67 0.70 -3.99
C GLU A 33 -8.94 0.54 -2.65
N ASP A 34 -9.65 0.78 -1.56
CA ASP A 34 -9.17 0.53 -0.20
C ASP A 34 -9.86 -0.70 0.44
N PRO A 35 -9.21 -1.88 0.45
CA PRO A 35 -9.76 -3.07 1.10
C PRO A 35 -10.01 -2.89 2.61
N GLY A 36 -9.28 -1.98 3.28
CA GLY A 36 -9.47 -1.68 4.70
C GLY A 36 -10.75 -0.89 4.98
N ARG A 37 -11.32 -0.26 3.94
CA ARG A 37 -12.56 0.53 4.00
C ARG A 37 -13.61 -0.03 3.06
N GLN A 38 -13.85 -1.35 3.13
CA GLN A 38 -14.88 -2.03 2.35
C GLN A 38 -14.74 -1.82 0.84
N PHE A 39 -13.51 -1.80 0.33
CA PHE A 39 -13.20 -1.61 -1.09
C PHE A 39 -13.73 -0.29 -1.68
N GLN A 40 -13.80 0.76 -0.85
CA GLN A 40 -14.14 2.09 -1.33
C GLN A 40 -13.20 2.50 -2.48
N PRO A 41 -13.73 3.04 -3.61
CA PRO A 41 -12.92 3.56 -4.69
C PRO A 41 -11.98 4.67 -4.21
N SER A 42 -10.77 4.70 -4.76
CA SER A 42 -9.73 5.68 -4.45
C SER A 42 -9.30 6.42 -5.72
N PRO A 43 -10.08 7.42 -6.19
CA PRO A 43 -9.67 8.26 -7.31
C PRO A 43 -8.47 9.14 -6.93
N GLY A 44 -7.77 9.67 -7.93
CA GLY A 44 -6.68 10.63 -7.72
C GLY A 44 -5.54 10.51 -8.72
N LEU A 45 -4.55 11.39 -8.55
CA LEU A 45 -3.33 11.41 -9.36
C LEU A 45 -2.39 10.29 -8.97
N LEU A 46 -1.95 9.50 -9.94
CA LEU A 46 -0.86 8.53 -9.75
C LEU A 46 0.49 9.24 -9.76
N THR A 47 1.19 9.22 -8.63
CA THR A 47 2.47 9.93 -8.46
C THR A 47 3.69 9.06 -8.74
N ASP A 48 3.56 7.74 -8.61
CA ASP A 48 4.54 6.75 -9.07
C ASP A 48 3.79 5.55 -9.64
N VAL A 49 4.26 5.05 -10.77
CA VAL A 49 3.73 3.84 -11.41
C VAL A 49 4.90 3.02 -11.91
N PHE A 50 5.15 1.92 -11.21
CA PHE A 50 6.16 0.95 -11.58
C PHE A 50 5.55 -0.45 -11.55
N PHE A 51 5.84 -1.19 -12.61
CA PHE A 51 5.60 -2.63 -12.69
C PHE A 51 6.92 -3.31 -13.02
N PRO A 52 7.15 -4.53 -12.51
CA PRO A 52 8.35 -5.29 -12.87
C PRO A 52 8.41 -5.58 -14.38
N PRO A 53 9.60 -5.79 -14.95
CA PRO A 53 9.74 -6.14 -16.36
C PRO A 53 8.88 -7.36 -16.73
N ALA A 54 8.05 -7.19 -17.75
CA ALA A 54 7.12 -8.20 -18.25
C ALA A 54 7.53 -8.59 -19.67
N ASP A 55 7.87 -9.86 -19.87
CA ASP A 55 8.33 -10.42 -21.15
C ASP A 55 7.17 -10.81 -22.09
N GLY A 56 5.93 -10.76 -21.60
CA GLY A 56 4.74 -11.19 -22.33
C GLY A 56 4.57 -12.70 -22.41
N ALA A 57 5.50 -13.48 -21.84
CA ALA A 57 5.49 -14.93 -21.83
C ALA A 57 5.30 -15.47 -20.41
N ALA A 58 6.28 -15.26 -19.53
CA ALA A 58 6.23 -15.66 -18.14
C ALA A 58 5.44 -14.65 -17.28
N LEU A 59 5.53 -13.36 -17.61
CA LEU A 59 4.76 -12.30 -16.95
C LEU A 59 4.22 -11.35 -18.02
N ARG A 60 2.92 -11.08 -17.94
CA ARG A 60 2.22 -10.12 -18.79
C ARG A 60 1.47 -9.13 -17.91
N ILE A 61 1.59 -7.85 -18.22
CA ILE A 61 0.89 -6.78 -17.51
C ILE A 61 0.12 -5.95 -18.52
N ASP A 62 -1.20 -6.12 -18.52
CA ASP A 62 -2.11 -5.28 -19.30
C ASP A 62 -2.49 -4.07 -18.43
N ARG A 63 -2.07 -2.88 -18.80
CA ARG A 63 -2.33 -1.64 -18.04
C ARG A 63 -2.66 -0.49 -19.00
N TRP A 64 -3.36 0.50 -18.49
CA TRP A 64 -3.59 1.77 -19.18
C TRP A 64 -2.96 2.97 -18.44
N VAL A 65 -2.42 2.73 -17.25
CA VAL A 65 -1.92 3.78 -16.35
C VAL A 65 -0.40 3.95 -16.40
N GLU A 66 0.03 5.19 -16.20
CA GLU A 66 1.41 5.63 -15.99
C GLU A 66 1.47 6.76 -14.95
N ALA A 67 2.68 7.13 -14.53
CA ALA A 67 2.86 8.23 -13.58
C ALA A 67 2.37 9.54 -14.21
N GLY A 68 1.59 10.31 -13.46
CA GLY A 68 0.92 11.51 -13.96
C GLY A 68 -0.52 11.28 -14.43
N CYS A 69 -0.98 10.03 -14.55
CA CYS A 69 -2.38 9.75 -14.87
C CYS A 69 -3.31 10.05 -13.69
N GLU A 70 -4.46 10.66 -13.98
CA GLU A 70 -5.55 10.83 -13.01
C GLU A 70 -6.57 9.71 -13.14
N VAL A 71 -6.86 9.03 -12.03
CA VAL A 71 -7.86 7.96 -11.96
C VAL A 71 -9.21 8.60 -11.60
N PRO A 72 -10.20 8.60 -12.52
CA PRO A 72 -11.49 9.24 -12.26
C PRO A 72 -12.39 8.36 -11.38
N PRO A 73 -13.37 8.95 -10.66
CA PRO A 73 -14.36 8.20 -9.87
C PRO A 73 -15.55 7.68 -10.69
N PHE A 74 -15.59 7.92 -12.01
CA PHE A 74 -16.79 7.74 -12.82
C PHE A 74 -16.96 6.34 -13.43
N PHE A 75 -15.87 5.56 -13.50
CA PHE A 75 -15.83 4.27 -14.17
C PHE A 75 -15.22 3.21 -13.25
N ASP A 76 -15.10 1.99 -13.76
CA ASP A 76 -14.45 0.88 -13.08
C ASP A 76 -13.01 1.27 -12.65
N PRO A 77 -12.62 1.06 -11.38
CA PRO A 77 -11.33 1.52 -10.86
C PRO A 77 -10.14 0.61 -11.22
N MET A 78 -10.26 -0.26 -12.23
CA MET A 78 -9.18 -1.17 -12.60
C MET A 78 -8.00 -0.40 -13.19
N LEU A 79 -6.82 -0.61 -12.63
CA LEU A 79 -5.56 0.00 -13.05
C LEU A 79 -4.79 -0.90 -14.01
N ALA A 80 -4.72 -2.19 -13.69
CA ALA A 80 -3.96 -3.17 -14.44
C ALA A 80 -4.43 -4.60 -14.19
N LYS A 81 -4.09 -5.51 -15.11
CA LYS A 81 -4.17 -6.95 -14.94
C LYS A 81 -2.73 -7.50 -14.94
N ALA A 82 -2.32 -8.09 -13.84
CA ALA A 82 -1.06 -8.82 -13.75
C ALA A 82 -1.34 -10.31 -14.00
N ILE A 83 -0.67 -10.90 -14.98
CA ILE A 83 -0.91 -12.26 -15.46
C ILE A 83 0.42 -13.01 -15.43
N ALA A 84 0.53 -14.03 -14.59
CA ALA A 84 1.72 -14.87 -14.51
C ALA A 84 1.41 -16.26 -15.08
N TRP A 85 2.31 -16.76 -15.93
CA TRP A 85 2.28 -18.14 -16.42
C TRP A 85 3.52 -18.90 -15.95
N ARG A 86 3.35 -20.15 -15.51
CA ARG A 86 4.45 -21.06 -15.18
C ARG A 86 4.09 -22.52 -15.48
N PRO A 87 5.07 -23.44 -15.56
CA PRO A 87 4.82 -24.88 -15.71
C PRO A 87 3.90 -25.48 -14.63
N SER A 88 3.98 -25.00 -13.38
CA SER A 88 3.12 -25.46 -12.28
C SER A 88 2.28 -24.33 -11.68
N ARG A 89 1.18 -24.69 -11.01
CA ARG A 89 0.28 -23.74 -10.36
C ARG A 89 0.98 -22.97 -9.24
N ASP A 90 1.74 -23.67 -8.41
CA ASP A 90 2.46 -23.07 -7.29
C ASP A 90 3.52 -22.08 -7.76
N GLU A 91 4.25 -22.41 -8.83
CA GLU A 91 5.17 -21.46 -9.47
C GLU A 91 4.42 -20.24 -10.03
N ALA A 92 3.24 -20.42 -10.63
CA ALA A 92 2.45 -19.30 -11.16
C ALA A 92 1.95 -18.38 -10.01
N ILE A 93 1.55 -18.97 -8.87
CA ILE A 93 1.21 -18.22 -7.65
C ILE A 93 2.41 -17.43 -7.16
N ALA A 94 3.57 -18.08 -7.02
CA ALA A 94 4.80 -17.43 -6.56
C ALA A 94 5.23 -16.30 -7.49
N GLY A 95 5.19 -16.53 -8.81
CA GLY A 95 5.52 -15.53 -9.82
C GLY A 95 4.58 -14.32 -9.80
N LEU A 96 3.27 -14.55 -9.63
CA LEU A 96 2.30 -13.47 -9.50
C LEU A 96 2.47 -12.71 -8.16
N ALA A 97 2.72 -13.41 -7.06
CA ALA A 97 2.95 -12.81 -5.75
C ALA A 97 4.20 -11.91 -5.76
N GLN A 98 5.28 -12.35 -6.41
CA GLN A 98 6.48 -11.55 -6.63
C GLN A 98 6.17 -10.32 -7.49
N ALA A 99 5.46 -10.49 -8.60
CA ALA A 99 5.12 -9.37 -9.47
C ALA A 99 4.28 -8.29 -8.74
N LEU A 100 3.33 -8.72 -7.91
CA LEU A 100 2.55 -7.83 -7.04
C LEU A 100 3.40 -7.20 -5.93
N ALA A 101 4.45 -7.86 -5.44
CA ALA A 101 5.34 -7.29 -4.43
C ALA A 101 6.24 -6.18 -4.99
N GLU A 102 6.71 -6.36 -6.22
CA GLU A 102 7.58 -5.40 -6.91
C GLU A 102 6.82 -4.22 -7.52
N THR A 103 5.51 -4.38 -7.75
CA THR A 103 4.64 -3.30 -8.28
C THR A 103 4.49 -2.15 -7.29
N ARG A 104 4.77 -0.91 -7.74
CA ARG A 104 4.54 0.33 -6.99
C ARG A 104 3.50 1.18 -7.70
N LEU A 105 2.48 1.58 -6.94
CA LEU A 105 1.40 2.46 -7.37
C LEU A 105 1.16 3.43 -6.23
N TYR A 106 1.61 4.68 -6.38
CA TYR A 106 1.44 5.73 -5.38
C TYR A 106 0.48 6.82 -5.86
N GLY A 107 -0.12 7.53 -4.90
CA GLY A 107 -1.11 8.57 -5.14
C GLY A 107 -2.56 8.12 -4.90
N VAL A 108 -2.84 6.83 -5.04
CA VAL A 108 -4.13 6.21 -4.70
C VAL A 108 -3.94 4.98 -3.81
N LYS A 109 -4.99 4.58 -3.08
CA LYS A 109 -5.05 3.27 -2.42
C LYS A 109 -5.28 2.20 -3.48
N THR A 110 -4.71 1.01 -3.27
CA THR A 110 -4.91 -0.12 -4.17
C THR A 110 -5.17 -1.41 -3.41
N ASN A 111 -5.86 -2.34 -4.07
CA ASN A 111 -6.09 -3.69 -3.53
C ASN A 111 -4.85 -4.61 -3.63
N ARG A 112 -3.69 -4.12 -4.04
CA ARG A 112 -2.47 -4.89 -4.32
C ARG A 112 -2.08 -5.83 -3.16
N VAL A 113 -2.06 -5.32 -1.93
CA VAL A 113 -1.70 -6.10 -0.73
C VAL A 113 -2.77 -7.14 -0.39
N TYR A 114 -4.05 -6.83 -0.63
CA TYR A 114 -5.13 -7.79 -0.47
C TYR A 114 -5.01 -8.95 -1.46
N LEU A 115 -4.67 -8.67 -2.72
CA LEU A 115 -4.39 -9.70 -3.73
C LEU A 115 -3.22 -10.60 -3.32
N GLN A 116 -2.15 -10.05 -2.75
CA GLN A 116 -1.03 -10.86 -2.23
C GLN A 116 -1.48 -11.81 -1.12
N GLN A 117 -2.41 -11.39 -0.26
CA GLN A 117 -2.97 -12.26 0.79
C GLN A 117 -3.87 -13.36 0.22
N ILE A 118 -4.61 -13.09 -0.85
CA ILE A 118 -5.39 -14.12 -1.56
C ILE A 118 -4.45 -15.22 -2.09
N LEU A 119 -3.29 -14.85 -2.63
CA LEU A 119 -2.33 -15.81 -3.18
C LEU A 119 -1.72 -16.73 -2.12
N GLY A 120 -1.79 -16.38 -0.83
CA GLY A 120 -1.40 -17.24 0.30
C GLY A 120 -2.59 -17.83 1.08
N PHE A 121 -3.82 -17.65 0.61
CA PHE A 121 -5.03 -18.11 1.30
C PHE A 121 -5.34 -19.56 0.92
N ALA A 122 -5.49 -20.44 1.92
CA ALA A 122 -5.58 -21.90 1.73
C ALA A 122 -6.56 -22.36 0.63
N PRO A 123 -7.84 -21.92 0.59
CA PRO A 123 -8.74 -22.27 -0.52
C PRO A 123 -8.21 -21.91 -1.90
N PHE A 124 -7.46 -20.81 -2.00
CA PHE A 124 -6.80 -20.44 -3.25
C PHE A 124 -5.57 -21.29 -3.50
N THR A 125 -4.65 -21.47 -2.55
CA THR A 125 -3.40 -22.24 -2.78
C THR A 125 -3.66 -23.72 -3.04
N GLU A 126 -4.66 -24.31 -2.41
CA GLU A 126 -5.02 -25.74 -2.55
C GLU A 126 -5.78 -26.03 -3.85
N GLY A 127 -6.20 -24.98 -4.58
CA GLY A 127 -6.94 -25.16 -5.84
C GLY A 127 -8.41 -25.48 -5.65
N GLU A 128 -8.95 -25.26 -4.46
CA GLU A 128 -10.34 -25.50 -4.09
C GLU A 128 -11.12 -24.20 -3.76
N PRO A 129 -11.04 -23.12 -4.57
CA PRO A 129 -11.79 -21.91 -4.28
C PRO A 129 -13.28 -22.12 -4.57
N TRP A 130 -14.14 -21.85 -3.59
CA TRP A 130 -15.57 -21.68 -3.82
C TRP A 130 -15.94 -20.19 -3.86
N THR A 131 -17.10 -19.86 -4.43
CA THR A 131 -17.52 -18.48 -4.71
C THR A 131 -17.57 -17.55 -3.50
N ARG A 132 -17.66 -18.10 -2.28
CA ARG A 132 -17.72 -17.35 -1.02
C ARG A 132 -16.46 -17.49 -0.15
N CYS A 133 -15.40 -18.15 -0.62
CA CYS A 133 -14.21 -18.42 0.22
C CYS A 133 -13.55 -17.14 0.75
N LEU A 134 -13.59 -16.05 0.00
CA LEU A 134 -13.01 -14.77 0.40
C LEU A 134 -13.71 -14.10 1.59
N GLU A 135 -14.94 -14.50 1.94
CA GLU A 135 -15.60 -14.04 3.18
C GLU A 135 -14.83 -14.49 4.44
N GLN A 136 -14.03 -15.56 4.33
CA GLN A 136 -13.21 -16.07 5.42
C GLN A 136 -11.81 -15.46 5.45
N LEU A 137 -11.41 -14.72 4.40
CA LEU A 137 -10.12 -14.06 4.34
C LEU A 137 -10.14 -12.81 5.22
N ARG A 138 -9.44 -12.87 6.35
CA ARG A 138 -9.22 -11.70 7.21
C ARG A 138 -8.10 -10.85 6.63
N TYR A 139 -8.45 -9.74 5.99
CA TYR A 139 -7.47 -8.78 5.48
C TYR A 139 -6.65 -8.18 6.63
N ARG A 140 -5.32 -8.26 6.52
CA ARG A 140 -4.38 -7.66 7.47
C ARG A 140 -3.67 -6.49 6.81
N ALA A 141 -3.82 -5.28 7.35
CA ALA A 141 -3.18 -4.09 6.82
C ALA A 141 -2.13 -3.56 7.80
N ALA A 142 -0.88 -3.46 7.37
CA ALA A 142 0.16 -2.74 8.11
C ALA A 142 0.01 -1.23 7.85
N THR A 143 -1.09 -0.66 8.34
CA THR A 143 -1.46 0.74 8.09
C THR A 143 -1.93 1.43 9.37
N VAL A 144 -1.84 2.76 9.34
CA VAL A 144 -2.48 3.65 10.30
C VAL A 144 -3.65 4.36 9.61
N GLU A 145 -4.76 4.46 10.32
CA GLU A 145 -5.93 5.21 9.91
C GLU A 145 -5.95 6.56 10.66
N VAL A 146 -6.14 7.64 9.91
CA VAL A 146 -6.26 8.99 10.49
C VAL A 146 -7.73 9.25 10.77
N LEU A 147 -8.12 9.26 12.05
CA LEU A 147 -9.47 9.61 12.50
C LEU A 147 -9.66 11.12 12.62
N SER A 148 -8.59 11.83 13.00
CA SER A 148 -8.49 13.28 13.00
C SER A 148 -7.05 13.67 12.64
N ALA A 149 -6.87 14.66 11.77
CA ALA A 149 -5.56 15.00 11.21
C ALA A 149 -4.69 15.91 12.10
N GLY A 150 -5.27 16.52 13.14
CA GLY A 150 -4.61 17.62 13.86
C GLY A 150 -4.56 18.92 13.04
N THR A 151 -3.80 19.91 13.50
CA THR A 151 -3.67 21.19 12.77
C THR A 151 -2.81 21.02 11.52
N GLN A 152 -1.64 20.40 11.67
CA GLN A 152 -0.77 20.01 10.56
C GLN A 152 0.08 18.82 11.02
N THR A 153 -0.13 17.69 10.37
CA THR A 153 0.65 16.46 10.58
C THR A 153 1.27 16.05 9.25
N SER A 154 2.59 15.90 9.21
CA SER A 154 3.32 15.59 7.98
C SER A 154 4.34 14.48 8.20
N VAL A 155 4.56 13.66 7.18
CA VAL A 155 5.67 12.68 7.19
C VAL A 155 6.96 13.44 6.90
N GLN A 156 7.95 13.28 7.77
CA GLN A 156 9.27 13.90 7.65
C GLN A 156 10.37 12.88 7.92
N ASP A 157 11.52 13.05 7.27
CA ASP A 157 12.74 12.29 7.51
C ASP A 157 13.94 13.22 7.68
N TYR A 158 15.04 12.68 8.23
CA TYR A 158 16.30 13.39 8.41
C TYR A 158 17.40 12.76 7.54
N PRO A 159 18.26 13.52 6.84
CA PRO A 159 18.38 14.98 6.85
C PRO A 159 17.44 15.69 5.86
N GLY A 160 16.39 15.02 5.40
CA GLY A 160 15.49 15.52 4.37
C GLY A 160 16.11 15.46 2.97
N ARG A 161 15.60 16.28 2.06
CA ARG A 161 15.92 16.33 0.64
C ARG A 161 17.12 17.22 0.35
N LEU A 162 18.31 16.81 0.79
CA LEU A 162 19.56 17.51 0.49
C LEU A 162 19.97 17.36 -0.99
N GLY A 163 20.88 18.23 -1.43
CA GLY A 163 21.51 18.18 -2.76
C GLY A 163 20.85 19.05 -3.84
N TYR A 164 19.65 19.59 -3.59
CA TYR A 164 18.87 20.32 -4.60
C TYR A 164 18.69 21.81 -4.28
N TRP A 165 19.42 22.35 -3.30
CA TRP A 165 19.30 23.75 -2.89
C TRP A 165 19.59 24.74 -4.03
N ALA A 166 20.53 24.41 -4.90
CA ALA A 166 20.90 25.23 -6.06
C ALA A 166 19.74 25.45 -7.05
N VAL A 167 18.73 24.58 -7.04
CA VAL A 167 17.51 24.69 -7.87
C VAL A 167 16.28 25.09 -7.05
N GLY A 168 16.48 25.59 -5.83
CA GLY A 168 15.41 26.12 -4.98
C GLY A 168 14.55 25.06 -4.29
N VAL A 169 14.99 23.79 -4.26
CA VAL A 169 14.30 22.74 -3.52
C VAL A 169 14.85 22.69 -2.09
N PRO A 170 14.04 22.99 -1.07
CA PRO A 170 14.49 22.95 0.32
C PRO A 170 14.66 21.51 0.81
N PRO A 171 15.40 21.30 1.91
CA PRO A 171 15.51 19.98 2.51
C PRO A 171 14.16 19.45 3.02
N SER A 172 13.21 20.33 3.34
CA SER A 172 12.08 19.98 4.21
C SER A 172 12.61 19.32 5.50
N GLY A 173 12.15 18.13 5.84
CA GLY A 173 12.58 17.41 7.03
C GLY A 173 11.90 17.93 8.29
N PRO A 174 12.19 17.30 9.45
CA PRO A 174 11.67 17.77 10.72
C PRO A 174 12.26 19.14 11.04
N MET A 175 11.43 20.04 11.52
CA MET A 175 11.88 21.34 12.00
C MET A 175 12.52 21.26 13.39
N ASP A 176 12.20 20.23 14.18
CA ASP A 176 13.01 19.78 15.32
C ASP A 176 13.60 18.41 14.99
N ASP A 177 14.77 18.42 14.34
CA ASP A 177 15.48 17.21 13.94
C ASP A 177 15.96 16.39 15.13
N ARG A 178 16.27 17.04 16.26
CA ARG A 178 16.71 16.36 17.49
C ARG A 178 15.59 15.52 18.08
N ALA A 179 14.37 16.05 18.17
CA ALA A 179 13.21 15.31 18.68
C ALA A 179 12.88 14.10 17.79
N LEU A 180 12.84 14.28 16.46
CA LEU A 180 12.59 13.17 15.53
C LEU A 180 13.68 12.09 15.65
N ARG A 181 14.96 12.48 15.68
CA ARG A 181 16.07 11.52 15.79
C ARG A 181 16.09 10.81 17.14
N LEU A 182 15.73 11.49 18.23
CA LEU A 182 15.59 10.87 19.55
C LEU A 182 14.51 9.78 19.53
N GLY A 183 13.32 10.10 19.01
CA GLY A 183 12.21 9.14 18.91
C GLY A 183 12.58 7.91 18.08
N ASN A 184 13.18 8.12 16.91
CA ASN A 184 13.70 7.02 16.10
C ASN A 184 14.74 6.18 16.85
N ARG A 185 15.65 6.81 17.60
CA ARG A 185 16.68 6.10 18.36
C ARG A 185 16.11 5.26 19.49
N LEU A 186 15.08 5.76 20.19
CA LEU A 186 14.37 5.03 21.25
C LEU A 186 13.66 3.77 20.71
N LEU A 187 13.15 3.84 19.48
CA LEU A 187 12.55 2.68 18.78
C LEU A 187 13.58 1.75 18.14
N GLY A 188 14.86 2.11 18.12
CA GLY A 188 15.89 1.36 17.40
C GLY A 188 15.78 1.45 15.88
N ASN A 189 15.06 2.45 15.36
CA ASN A 189 14.96 2.70 13.92
C ASN A 189 16.32 3.14 13.35
N ALA A 190 16.54 2.82 12.07
CA ALA A 190 17.69 3.33 11.34
C ALA A 190 17.68 4.86 11.26
N GLU A 191 18.86 5.47 11.17
CA GLU A 191 18.97 6.90 10.91
C GLU A 191 18.31 7.24 9.55
N GLY A 192 17.49 8.29 9.54
CA GLY A 192 16.69 8.69 8.38
C GLY A 192 15.37 7.96 8.21
N ALA A 193 14.97 7.08 9.14
CA ALA A 193 13.60 6.58 9.17
C ALA A 193 12.60 7.75 9.29
N ALA A 194 11.55 7.73 8.47
CA ALA A 194 10.52 8.76 8.48
C ALA A 194 9.63 8.65 9.73
N ALA A 195 9.18 9.80 10.24
CA ALA A 195 8.24 9.90 11.34
C ALA A 195 7.18 10.97 11.04
N LEU A 196 6.19 11.11 11.92
CA LEU A 196 5.20 12.19 11.83
C LEU A 196 5.70 13.41 12.59
N GLU A 197 5.85 14.54 11.90
CA GLU A 197 5.93 15.86 12.53
C GLU A 197 4.52 16.39 12.75
N ILE A 198 4.26 16.83 13.98
CA ILE A 198 2.97 17.37 14.43
C ILE A 198 3.18 18.84 14.77
N THR A 199 2.22 19.70 14.45
CA THR A 199 2.29 21.13 14.76
C THR A 199 1.03 21.56 15.51
N LEU A 200 1.21 22.22 16.66
CA LEU A 200 0.15 22.76 17.55
C LEU A 200 -0.81 21.71 18.16
N ASN A 201 -1.62 21.04 17.34
CA ASN A 201 -2.58 20.03 17.77
C ASN A 201 -2.33 18.73 17.03
N GLY A 202 -2.22 17.63 17.77
CA GLY A 202 -1.94 16.32 17.22
C GLY A 202 -3.13 15.61 16.58
N PRO A 203 -2.85 14.53 15.82
CA PRO A 203 -3.87 13.68 15.23
C PRO A 203 -4.48 12.70 16.24
N THR A 204 -5.59 12.09 15.82
CA THR A 204 -6.10 10.84 16.39
C THR A 204 -5.87 9.74 15.37
N LEU A 205 -5.11 8.72 15.75
CA LEU A 205 -4.64 7.66 14.88
C LEU A 205 -5.13 6.30 15.38
N LYS A 206 -5.70 5.48 14.50
CA LYS A 206 -6.05 4.09 14.78
C LYS A 206 -5.10 3.17 14.03
N PHE A 207 -4.54 2.18 14.71
CA PHE A 207 -3.56 1.28 14.10
C PHE A 207 -4.20 -0.04 13.69
N ASN A 208 -3.96 -0.51 12.47
CA ASN A 208 -4.52 -1.78 11.96
C ASN A 208 -3.61 -2.98 12.19
N THR A 209 -2.46 -2.76 12.82
CA THR A 209 -1.46 -3.76 13.17
C THR A 209 -0.83 -3.40 14.52
N ASP A 210 -0.16 -4.35 15.16
CA ASP A 210 0.60 -4.09 16.38
C ASP A 210 1.85 -3.27 16.05
N VAL A 211 2.15 -2.26 16.87
CA VAL A 211 3.25 -1.33 16.62
C VAL A 211 3.84 -0.82 17.93
N GLN A 212 5.12 -0.46 17.89
CA GLN A 212 5.74 0.37 18.92
C GLN A 212 5.82 1.82 18.44
N ALA A 213 5.46 2.75 19.31
CA ALA A 213 5.49 4.18 19.01
C ALA A 213 6.16 4.95 20.16
N VAL A 214 6.68 6.13 19.85
CA VAL A 214 7.17 7.09 20.85
C VAL A 214 6.76 8.48 20.39
N VAL A 215 6.45 9.35 21.35
CA VAL A 215 6.12 10.76 21.10
C VAL A 215 7.16 11.61 21.83
N CYS A 216 7.88 12.41 21.06
CA CYS A 216 8.96 13.30 21.53
C CYS A 216 8.66 14.73 21.06
N GLY A 217 9.29 15.73 21.70
CA GLY A 217 9.16 17.15 21.30
C GLY A 217 8.45 17.98 22.35
N ALA A 218 7.63 18.95 21.92
CA ALA A 218 6.89 19.82 22.80
C ALA A 218 5.89 19.03 23.68
N PRO A 219 5.67 19.44 24.94
CA PRO A 219 4.72 18.76 25.81
C PRO A 219 3.29 18.80 25.26
N LEU A 220 2.67 17.63 25.09
CA LEU A 220 1.27 17.48 24.70
C LEU A 220 0.63 16.29 25.44
N ALA A 221 -0.69 16.29 25.54
CA ALA A 221 -1.42 15.17 26.12
C ALA A 221 -1.45 13.98 25.15
N VAL A 222 -0.91 12.83 25.56
CA VAL A 222 -0.91 11.58 24.79
C VAL A 222 -1.82 10.59 25.48
N THR A 223 -2.83 10.07 24.78
CA THR A 223 -3.68 9.00 25.33
C THR A 223 -3.77 7.81 24.37
N LEU A 224 -3.73 6.61 24.94
CA LEU A 224 -3.95 5.34 24.24
C LEU A 224 -5.24 4.73 24.76
N ASP A 225 -6.25 4.62 23.90
CA ASP A 225 -7.61 4.20 24.26
C ASP A 225 -8.17 4.97 25.47
N GLY A 226 -7.83 6.26 25.56
CA GLY A 226 -8.26 7.15 26.64
C GLY A 226 -7.41 7.08 27.92
N VAL A 227 -6.39 6.23 27.99
CA VAL A 227 -5.45 6.15 29.11
C VAL A 227 -4.22 7.00 28.81
N ASP A 228 -3.91 7.92 29.72
CA ASP A 228 -2.75 8.81 29.62
C ASP A 228 -1.45 8.01 29.46
N GLN A 229 -0.60 8.47 28.55
CA GLN A 229 0.72 7.89 28.27
C GLN A 229 1.81 8.94 28.45
N PRO A 230 3.01 8.52 28.91
CA PRO A 230 4.15 9.41 29.01
C PRO A 230 4.74 9.75 27.62
N LEU A 231 5.32 10.95 27.51
CA LEU A 231 6.22 11.32 26.41
C LEU A 231 7.57 10.63 26.59
N ASP A 232 8.38 10.58 25.53
CA ASP A 232 9.76 10.07 25.51
C ASP A 232 9.92 8.61 25.98
N CYS A 233 8.83 7.85 25.98
CA CYS A 233 8.78 6.44 26.33
C CYS A 233 8.25 5.61 25.16
N VAL A 234 8.79 4.41 24.97
CA VAL A 234 8.27 3.46 23.99
C VAL A 234 6.94 2.90 24.48
N LEU A 235 5.91 3.12 23.67
CA LEU A 235 4.54 2.63 23.87
C LEU A 235 4.32 1.42 22.98
N THR A 236 3.70 0.37 23.52
CA THR A 236 3.19 -0.76 22.72
C THR A 236 1.73 -0.50 22.41
N ILE A 237 1.41 -0.39 21.12
CA ILE A 237 0.06 -0.10 20.62
C ILE A 237 -0.47 -1.37 19.92
N PRO A 238 -1.48 -2.05 20.47
CA PRO A 238 -2.06 -3.22 19.83
C PRO A 238 -2.94 -2.82 18.64
N ALA A 239 -3.10 -3.74 17.69
CA ALA A 239 -4.00 -3.58 16.56
C ALA A 239 -5.43 -3.27 17.02
N GLY A 240 -6.03 -2.25 16.41
CA GLY A 240 -7.35 -1.74 16.74
C GLY A 240 -7.35 -0.58 17.74
N ALA A 241 -6.25 -0.38 18.49
CA ALA A 241 -6.14 0.70 19.47
C ALA A 241 -6.01 2.09 18.82
N THR A 242 -6.41 3.09 19.58
CA THR A 242 -6.44 4.50 19.16
C THR A 242 -5.48 5.34 19.99
N LEU A 243 -4.49 5.93 19.34
CA LEU A 243 -3.61 6.94 19.92
C LEU A 243 -4.15 8.33 19.61
N LYS A 244 -4.38 9.14 20.65
CA LYS A 244 -4.80 10.53 20.52
C LYS A 244 -3.71 11.45 21.04
N LEU A 245 -3.34 12.41 20.20
CA LEU A 245 -2.34 13.43 20.49
C LEU A 245 -3.06 14.78 20.60
N GLY A 246 -3.08 15.34 21.81
CA GLY A 246 -3.81 16.55 22.15
C GLY A 246 -3.13 17.85 21.69
N PRO A 247 -3.63 19.01 22.17
CA PRO A 247 -2.93 20.28 22.00
C PRO A 247 -1.61 20.27 22.77
N ILE A 248 -0.62 20.99 22.25
CA ILE A 248 0.58 21.36 23.00
C ILE A 248 0.16 22.19 24.22
N SER A 249 0.64 21.80 25.40
CA SER A 249 0.25 22.35 26.70
C SER A 249 1.33 23.23 27.35
N GLY A 250 2.51 23.32 26.74
CA GLY A 250 3.67 24.03 27.29
C GLY A 250 4.48 24.79 26.24
N ALA A 251 5.79 24.93 26.51
CA ALA A 251 6.71 25.58 25.58
C ALA A 251 6.96 24.69 24.35
N GLY A 252 7.09 25.33 23.18
CA GLY A 252 7.32 24.64 21.91
C GLY A 252 6.13 24.71 20.96
N VAL A 253 6.30 24.13 19.76
CA VAL A 253 5.31 24.20 18.67
C VAL A 253 5.15 22.85 17.94
N ARG A 254 6.09 21.91 18.14
CA ARG A 254 6.14 20.61 17.47
C ARG A 254 6.60 19.52 18.43
#